data_AF-A0A8H4UX30-F1
#
_entry.id   AF-A0A8H4UX30-F1
#
_cell.length_a   1.000
_cell.length_b   1.000
_cell.length_c   1.000
_cell.angle_alpha   90.00
_cell.angle_beta   90.00
_cell.angle_gamma   90.00
#
_symmetry.space_group_name_H-M   'P 1'
#
loop_
_entity.id
_entity.type
_entity.pdbx_description
1 polymer ?
#
loop_
_entity_poly.entity_id
_entity_poly.type
_entity_poly.pdbx_seq_one_letter_code
_entity_poly.pdbx_strand_id
1 'polypeptide(L)'
;MMAIPRRKRVDFRRHIARPSSSSISSKKDKKDEELAEAVTDENIIHAMQKNAAGQDAELVCLSTDLRLGPLLPGTCHSTEIILLPLATGALHLEAIRLVDMNTNETIDIRDLPDIVAIN
;
A
#
# COMPACT_ATOMS: atom_id res chain seq x y z
N MET A 1 16.64 28.20 -19.11
CA MET A 1 15.22 27.83 -19.31
C MET A 1 15.20 26.36 -19.72
N MET A 2 14.95 25.44 -18.78
CA MET A 2 14.93 23.99 -19.05
C MET A 2 13.50 23.56 -19.37
N ALA A 3 13.32 22.95 -20.54
CA ALA A 3 12.03 22.45 -20.98
C ALA A 3 11.73 21.11 -20.29
N ILE A 4 10.63 21.07 -19.52
CA ILE A 4 10.08 19.84 -18.94
C ILE A 4 9.34 19.08 -20.06
N PRO A 5 9.71 17.82 -20.40
CA PRO A 5 8.98 17.05 -21.38
C PRO A 5 7.58 16.72 -20.86
N ARG A 6 6.54 17.26 -21.50
CA ARG A 6 5.14 16.91 -21.20
C ARG A 6 4.90 15.46 -21.60
N ARG A 7 4.96 14.54 -20.63
CA ARG A 7 4.50 13.14 -20.82
C ARG A 7 3.03 13.18 -21.22
N LYS A 8 2.74 12.73 -22.44
CA LYS A 8 1.39 12.45 -22.91
C LYS A 8 0.81 11.39 -21.96
N ARG A 9 -0.19 11.77 -21.14
CA ARG A 9 -0.98 10.80 -20.37
C ARG A 9 -1.56 9.81 -21.38
N VAL A 10 -1.04 8.59 -21.39
CA VAL A 10 -1.76 7.48 -21.97
C VAL A 10 -2.77 7.09 -20.90
N ASP A 11 -4.04 7.39 -21.16
CA ASP A 11 -5.14 6.87 -20.37
C ASP A 11 -5.14 5.34 -20.47
N PHE A 12 -4.41 4.68 -19.56
CA PHE A 12 -4.53 3.23 -19.35
C PHE A 12 -5.81 2.85 -18.59
N ARG A 13 -6.70 3.81 -18.31
CA ARG A 13 -8.04 3.55 -17.80
C ARG A 13 -9.07 3.58 -18.92
N ARG A 14 -8.99 2.61 -19.83
CA ARG A 14 -10.21 1.87 -20.13
C ARG A 14 -10.20 0.68 -19.19
N HIS A 15 -10.89 0.83 -18.06
CA HIS A 15 -11.32 -0.33 -17.29
C HIS A 15 -12.11 -1.21 -18.25
N ILE A 16 -11.46 -2.23 -18.83
CA ILE A 16 -12.16 -3.31 -19.51
C ILE A 16 -12.87 -4.04 -18.37
N ALA A 17 -14.20 -3.93 -18.36
CA ALA A 17 -15.03 -4.63 -17.40
C ALA A 17 -14.65 -6.12 -17.47
N ARG A 18 -14.08 -6.62 -16.38
CA ARG A 18 -13.76 -8.03 -16.18
C ARG A 18 -15.09 -8.79 -16.23
N PRO A 19 -15.39 -9.63 -17.24
CA PRO A 19 -16.52 -10.52 -17.12
C PRO A 19 -16.19 -11.48 -15.98
N SER A 20 -16.97 -11.43 -14.90
CA SER A 20 -16.91 -12.41 -13.83
C SER A 20 -17.08 -13.80 -14.44
N SER A 21 -16.26 -14.78 -14.02
CA SER A 21 -16.33 -16.18 -14.48
C SER A 21 -17.61 -16.93 -14.03
N SER A 22 -18.61 -16.20 -13.55
CA SER A 22 -19.88 -16.72 -13.05
C SER A 22 -21.05 -15.95 -13.67
N SER A 23 -21.25 -16.12 -14.97
CA SER A 23 -22.55 -15.81 -15.60
C SER A 23 -22.88 -16.86 -16.66
N ILE A 24 -23.52 -17.93 -16.19
CA ILE A 24 -24.48 -18.70 -17.00
C ILE A 24 -25.63 -17.76 -17.34
N SER A 25 -25.51 -17.02 -18.44
CA SER A 25 -26.68 -16.42 -19.09
C SER A 25 -26.45 -16.42 -20.60
N SER A 26 -27.23 -17.27 -21.23
CA SER A 26 -27.32 -17.54 -22.66
C SER A 26 -27.37 -16.28 -23.50
N LYS A 27 -26.58 -16.21 -24.58
CA LYS A 27 -27.04 -15.79 -25.90
C LYS A 27 -25.98 -16.01 -26.99
N LYS A 28 -26.42 -16.77 -27.98
CA LYS A 28 -26.06 -16.79 -29.41
C LYS A 28 -25.18 -15.63 -29.91
N ASP A 29 -24.26 -16.03 -30.79
CA ASP A 29 -23.60 -15.24 -31.83
C ASP A 29 -22.49 -14.29 -31.39
N LYS A 30 -21.29 -14.87 -31.21
CA LYS A 30 -20.09 -14.48 -31.96
C LYS A 30 -19.02 -15.55 -31.79
N LYS A 31 -18.45 -15.98 -32.92
CA LYS A 31 -17.21 -16.75 -33.00
C LYS A 31 -16.07 -15.84 -32.53
N ASP A 32 -15.97 -15.62 -31.23
CA ASP A 32 -14.68 -15.28 -30.64
C ASP A 32 -14.11 -16.61 -30.19
N GLU A 33 -13.04 -17.02 -30.89
CA GLU A 33 -12.26 -18.20 -30.58
C GLU A 33 -12.05 -18.27 -29.06
N GLU A 34 -12.22 -19.47 -28.51
CA GLU A 34 -11.92 -19.81 -27.12
C GLU A 34 -10.40 -19.74 -26.91
N LEU A 35 -9.87 -18.52 -27.03
CA LEU A 35 -8.47 -18.18 -26.84
C LEU A 35 -8.25 -18.09 -25.34
N ALA A 36 -7.45 -19.01 -24.82
CA ALA A 36 -7.02 -18.98 -23.44
C ALA A 36 -6.36 -17.63 -23.12
N GLU A 37 -6.61 -17.13 -21.91
CA GLU A 37 -5.96 -15.92 -21.39
C GLU A 37 -4.44 -16.10 -21.46
N ALA A 38 -3.73 -15.09 -22.01
CA ALA A 38 -2.30 -15.16 -22.15
C ALA A 38 -1.64 -15.31 -20.77
N VAL A 39 -0.98 -16.44 -20.55
CA VAL A 39 -0.23 -16.69 -19.32
C VAL A 39 0.95 -15.72 -19.29
N THR A 40 0.98 -14.85 -18.27
CA THR A 40 2.10 -13.92 -18.09
C THR A 40 3.33 -14.67 -17.59
N ASP A 41 4.44 -14.54 -18.30
CA ASP A 41 5.72 -15.12 -17.89
C ASP A 41 6.17 -14.58 -16.52
N GLU A 42 6.81 -15.44 -15.73
CA GLU A 42 7.36 -15.08 -14.41
C GLU A 42 8.36 -13.91 -14.51
N ASN A 43 9.13 -13.82 -15.60
CA ASN A 43 10.03 -12.70 -15.84
C ASN A 43 9.30 -11.37 -16.00
N ILE A 44 8.10 -11.38 -16.60
CA ILE A 44 7.25 -10.19 -16.74
C ILE A 44 6.70 -9.81 -15.36
N ILE A 45 6.23 -10.78 -14.58
CA ILE A 45 5.75 -10.55 -13.21
C ILE A 45 6.87 -9.97 -12.33
N HIS A 46 8.07 -10.55 -12.38
CA HIS A 46 9.22 -10.08 -11.63
C HIS A 46 9.64 -8.66 -12.06
N ALA A 47 9.66 -8.36 -13.36
CA ALA A 47 9.94 -7.01 -13.84
C ALA A 47 8.86 -6.00 -13.41
N MET A 48 7.59 -6.41 -13.40
CA MET A 48 6.47 -5.60 -12.92
C MET A 48 6.57 -5.34 -11.42
N GLN A 49 6.96 -6.34 -10.61
CA GLN A 49 7.14 -6.18 -9.17
C GLN A 49 8.38 -5.35 -8.83
N LYS A 50 9.49 -5.55 -9.55
CA LYS A 50 10.72 -4.76 -9.38
C LYS A 50 10.51 -3.28 -9.73
N ASN A 51 9.69 -3.00 -10.75
CA ASN A 51 9.35 -1.64 -11.17
C ASN A 51 8.04 -1.12 -10.54
N ALA A 52 7.32 -1.96 -9.80
CA ALA A 52 6.28 -1.51 -8.88
C ALA A 52 7.05 -0.85 -7.75
N ALA A 53 7.48 0.39 -8.00
CA ALA A 53 8.08 1.26 -7.01
C ALA A 53 7.19 1.21 -5.77
N GLY A 54 7.65 0.49 -4.75
CA GLY A 54 7.26 0.84 -3.39
C GLY A 54 7.57 2.32 -3.27
N GLN A 55 6.60 3.09 -2.78
CA GLN A 55 6.83 4.50 -2.48
C GLN A 55 8.18 4.60 -1.76
N ASP A 56 9.09 5.45 -2.25
CA ASP A 56 10.37 5.66 -1.60
C ASP A 56 10.06 6.10 -0.16
N ALA A 57 10.26 5.20 0.80
CA ALA A 57 9.91 5.45 2.18
C ALA A 57 10.96 6.39 2.76
N GLU A 58 10.57 7.61 3.12
CA GLU A 58 11.47 8.59 3.72
C GLU A 58 11.72 8.30 5.21
N LEU A 59 10.88 7.45 5.82
CA LEU A 59 10.91 7.06 7.22
C LEU A 59 10.55 5.58 7.35
N VAL A 60 11.34 4.81 8.10
CA VAL A 60 11.13 3.38 8.33
C VAL A 60 10.87 3.13 9.82
N CYS A 61 9.82 2.37 10.13
CA CYS A 61 9.60 1.90 11.49
C CYS A 61 10.44 0.65 11.77
N LEU A 62 11.28 0.71 12.81
CA LEU A 62 12.08 -0.42 13.30
C LEU A 62 11.37 -1.19 14.44
N SER A 63 10.29 -0.63 15.00
CA SER A 63 9.42 -1.30 16.00
C SER A 63 8.17 -1.87 15.33
N THR A 64 8.30 -2.94 14.54
CA THR A 64 7.23 -3.45 13.68
C THR A 64 6.08 -4.15 14.42
N ASP A 65 6.29 -4.62 15.65
CA ASP A 65 5.25 -5.23 16.48
C ASP A 65 5.45 -4.87 17.95
N LEU A 66 4.59 -3.99 18.47
CA LEU A 66 4.55 -3.56 19.86
C LEU A 66 3.31 -4.11 20.53
N ARG A 67 3.51 -5.09 21.42
CA ARG A 67 2.42 -5.75 22.14
C ARG A 67 2.35 -5.23 23.56
N LEU A 68 1.20 -4.64 23.88
CA LEU A 68 0.90 -4.17 25.22
C LEU A 68 0.08 -5.23 25.95
N GLY A 69 0.43 -5.49 27.21
CA GLY A 69 -0.39 -6.30 28.10
C GLY A 69 -1.69 -5.58 28.49
N PRO A 70 -2.58 -6.26 29.23
CA PRO A 70 -3.82 -5.65 29.70
C PRO A 70 -3.52 -4.45 30.61
N LEU A 71 -4.17 -3.32 30.33
CA LEU A 71 -4.15 -2.13 31.19
C LEU A 71 -5.26 -2.24 32.24
N LEU A 72 -4.89 -2.18 33.51
CA LEU A 72 -5.86 -2.11 34.60
C LEU A 72 -6.56 -0.73 34.62
N PRO A 73 -7.80 -0.63 35.13
CA PRO A 73 -8.49 0.66 35.24
C PRO A 73 -7.64 1.72 35.96
N GLY A 74 -7.54 2.90 35.36
CA GLY A 74 -6.75 4.01 35.90
C GLY A 74 -5.23 3.89 35.72
N THR A 75 -4.73 2.87 35.01
CA THR A 75 -3.30 2.72 34.71
C THR A 75 -2.97 3.17 33.29
N CYS A 76 -1.71 3.58 33.09
CA CYS A 76 -1.17 3.97 31.79
C CYS A 76 0.08 3.12 31.52
N HIS A 77 0.39 2.89 30.24
CA HIS A 77 1.63 2.27 29.82
C HIS A 77 2.31 3.14 28.77
N SER A 78 3.63 3.26 28.88
CA SER A 78 4.47 3.99 27.93
C SER A 78 5.39 3.00 27.26
N THR A 79 5.54 3.13 25.94
CA THR A 79 6.44 2.32 25.12
C THR A 79 7.12 3.18 24.08
N GLU A 80 8.13 2.64 23.40
CA GLU A 80 8.97 3.36 22.46
C GLU A 80 8.85 2.78 21.05
N ILE A 81 8.66 3.66 20.06
CA ILE A 81 8.71 3.34 18.64
C ILE A 81 10.03 3.86 18.10
N ILE A 82 10.85 2.97 17.55
CA ILE A 82 12.13 3.33 16.94
C ILE A 82 11.88 3.57 15.46
N LEU A 83 12.29 4.73 14.97
CA LEU A 83 12.12 5.15 13.58
C LEU A 83 13.48 5.50 12.99
N LEU A 84 13.72 5.06 11.75
CA LEU A 84 14.91 5.36 10.97
C LEU A 84 14.55 6.35 9.86
N PRO A 85 15.00 7.61 9.94
CA PRO A 85 14.88 8.54 8.83
C PRO A 85 15.83 8.15 7.70
N LEU A 86 15.32 8.08 6.47
CA LEU A 86 16.08 7.82 5.24
C LEU A 86 16.28 9.09 4.40
N ALA A 87 15.62 10.18 4.77
CA ALA A 87 15.79 11.51 4.19
C ALA A 87 16.00 12.57 5.28
N THR A 88 16.53 13.72 4.87
CA THR A 88 16.65 14.92 5.74
C THR A 88 15.47 15.84 5.53
N GLY A 89 15.06 16.56 6.57
CA GLY A 89 13.93 17.50 6.53
C GLY A 89 12.78 17.09 7.45
N ALA A 90 11.60 17.64 7.19
CA ALA A 90 10.37 17.31 7.90
C ALA A 90 9.74 16.05 7.29
N LEU A 91 9.68 14.99 8.09
CA LEU A 91 9.15 13.68 7.72
C LEU A 91 7.81 13.47 8.41
N HIS A 92 6.84 12.95 7.67
CA HIS A 92 5.48 12.79 8.15
C HIS A 92 5.20 11.35 8.57
N LEU A 93 4.57 11.17 9.74
CA LEU A 93 4.00 9.90 10.17
C LEU A 93 2.53 9.81 9.75
N GLU A 94 2.19 8.88 8.87
CA GLU A 94 0.81 8.75 8.35
C GLU A 94 -0.19 8.31 9.43
N ALA A 95 0.09 7.21 10.13
CA ALA A 95 -0.77 6.68 11.16
C ALA A 95 -0.03 5.70 12.09
N ILE A 96 -0.50 5.62 13.33
CA ILE A 96 -0.23 4.50 14.24
C ILE A 96 -1.52 3.71 14.38
N ARG A 97 -1.48 2.44 14.03
CA ARG A 97 -2.64 1.55 14.17
C ARG A 97 -2.60 0.83 15.50
N LEU A 98 -3.60 1.09 16.35
CA LEU A 98 -3.89 0.25 17.50
C LEU A 98 -4.72 -0.94 17.04
N VAL A 99 -4.37 -2.14 17.49
CA VAL A 99 -5.11 -3.38 17.23
C VAL A 99 -5.52 -3.97 18.56
N ASP A 100 -6.83 -4.13 18.78
CA ASP A 100 -7.33 -4.93 19.89
C ASP A 100 -7.16 -6.41 19.53
N MET A 101 -6.28 -7.10 20.25
CA MET A 101 -5.94 -8.50 19.99
C MET A 101 -7.08 -9.48 20.30
N ASN A 102 -8.09 -9.08 21.08
CA ASN A 102 -9.22 -9.94 21.41
C ASN A 102 -10.31 -9.90 20.33
N THR A 103 -10.57 -8.72 19.78
CA THR A 103 -11.66 -8.47 18.81
C THR A 103 -11.16 -8.35 17.37
N ASN A 104 -9.86 -8.13 17.16
CA ASN A 104 -9.23 -7.70 15.91
C ASN A 104 -9.77 -6.36 15.36
N GLU A 105 -10.40 -5.55 16.21
CA GLU A 105 -10.75 -4.18 15.87
C GLU A 105 -9.50 -3.32 15.79
N THR A 106 -9.53 -2.33 14.89
CA THR A 106 -8.39 -1.45 14.63
C THR A 106 -8.79 0.00 14.67
N ILE A 107 -7.92 0.82 15.25
CA ILE A 107 -8.10 2.28 15.33
C ILE A 107 -6.80 2.92 14.84
N ASP A 108 -6.92 3.79 13.83
CA ASP A 108 -5.78 4.54 13.29
C ASP A 108 -5.70 5.91 13.98
N ILE A 109 -4.60 6.18 14.66
CA ILE A 109 -4.26 7.48 15.23
C ILE A 109 -3.46 8.25 14.17
N ARG A 110 -3.99 9.39 13.71
CA ARG A 110 -3.41 10.22 12.63
C ARG A 110 -2.94 11.60 13.08
N ASP A 111 -3.35 12.04 14.27
CA ASP A 111 -2.84 13.25 14.90
C ASP A 111 -1.49 12.93 15.53
N LEU A 112 -0.46 12.87 14.69
CA LEU A 112 0.90 12.47 15.04
C LEU A 112 1.86 13.63 14.79
N PRO A 113 2.94 13.72 15.58
CA PRO A 113 3.96 14.72 15.35
C PRO A 113 4.73 14.44 14.06
N ASP A 114 5.11 15.50 13.34
CA ASP A 114 6.12 15.41 12.30
C ASP A 114 7.52 15.23 12.93
N ILE A 115 8.40 14.53 12.21
CA ILE A 115 9.77 14.25 12.64
C ILE A 115 10.73 15.12 11.85
N VAL A 116 11.58 15.87 12.54
CA VAL A 116 12.64 16.67 11.90
C VAL A 116 13.94 15.88 11.93
N ALA A 117 14.40 15.45 10.76
CA ALA A 117 15.70 14.78 10.58
C ALA A 117 16.75 15.76 10.08
N ILE A 118 17.81 15.95 10.86
CA ILE A 118 18.93 16.84 10.59
C ILE A 118 20.20 15.97 10.45
N ASN A 119 21.07 16.31 9.50
CA ASN A 119 22.38 15.67 9.31
C ASN A 119 23.42 16.14 10.35
#